data_AF-A0A285TLL2-F1
#
_entry.id   AF-A0A285TLL2-F1
#
_cell.length_a   1.000
_cell.length_b   1.000
_cell.length_c   1.000
_cell.angle_alpha   90.00
_cell.angle_beta   90.00
_cell.angle_gamma   90.00
#
_symmetry.space_group_name_H-M   'P 1'
#
loop_
_entity.id
_entity.type
_entity.pdbx_description
1 polymer ?
#
loop_
_entity_poly.entity_id
_entity_poly.type
_entity_poly.pdbx_seq_one_letter_code
_entity_poly.pdbx_strand_id
1 'polypeptide(L)'
;MARKPTLSPDALEALGAAKLAAPVFDEAIANAAFKRRVAAALAGQSGPEAIAKLIDRRLSGLERARAFVDWEKAKAFRDDLAALLASIRDELAPADPALGTDRLLRFLATHKSVFERIDDSSGELQDI
;
A
#
# COMPACT_ATOMS: atom_id res chain seq x y z
N MET A 1 -3.86 -37.28 13.77
CA MET A 1 -4.14 -36.42 12.60
C MET A 1 -3.20 -35.23 12.66
N ALA A 2 -2.41 -34.97 11.62
CA ALA A 2 -1.54 -33.79 11.59
C ALA A 2 -2.41 -32.53 11.59
N ARG A 3 -2.17 -31.62 12.54
CA ARG A 3 -2.91 -30.37 12.67
C ARG A 3 -2.66 -29.54 11.41
N LYS A 4 -3.73 -29.03 10.79
CA LYS A 4 -3.61 -28.15 9.62
C LYS A 4 -2.66 -27.00 9.99
N PRO A 5 -1.64 -26.69 9.17
CA PRO A 5 -0.76 -25.56 9.43
C PRO A 5 -1.59 -24.29 9.56
N THR A 6 -1.43 -23.57 10.67
CA THR A 6 -2.06 -22.27 10.87
C THR A 6 -1.22 -21.23 10.14
N LEU A 7 -1.87 -20.42 9.30
CA LEU A 7 -1.22 -19.28 8.67
C LEU A 7 -1.00 -18.19 9.72
N SER A 8 0.26 -17.95 10.09
CA SER A 8 0.68 -16.89 11.03
C SER A 8 2.03 -16.30 10.61
N PRO A 9 2.39 -15.10 11.06
CA PRO A 9 3.70 -14.50 10.80
C PRO A 9 4.86 -15.44 11.17
N ASP A 10 4.86 -15.99 12.40
CA ASP A 10 5.89 -16.92 12.88
C ASP A 10 6.02 -18.17 11.99
N ALA A 11 4.90 -18.70 11.50
CA ALA A 11 4.91 -19.85 10.61
C ALA A 11 5.48 -19.52 9.22
N LEU A 12 5.26 -18.30 8.73
CA LEU A 12 5.83 -17.81 7.48
C LEU A 12 7.33 -17.52 7.62
N GLU A 13 7.76 -16.93 8.74
CA GLU A 13 9.19 -16.75 9.05
C GLU A 13 9.92 -18.10 9.09
N ALA A 14 9.34 -19.10 9.76
CA ALA A 14 9.89 -20.46 9.79
C ALA A 14 9.90 -21.16 8.41
N LEU A 15 8.98 -20.80 7.50
CA LEU A 15 8.96 -21.33 6.13
C LEU A 15 10.16 -20.82 5.31
N GLY A 16 10.62 -19.60 5.60
CA GLY A 16 11.83 -19.00 5.04
C GLY A 16 11.63 -18.29 3.70
N ALA A 17 12.49 -17.29 3.45
CA ALA A 17 12.39 -16.39 2.30
C ALA A 17 12.38 -17.10 0.94
N ALA A 18 13.20 -18.15 0.77
CA ALA A 18 13.30 -18.87 -0.50
C ALA A 18 11.98 -19.54 -0.91
N LYS A 19 11.23 -20.09 0.05
CA LYS A 19 9.92 -20.71 -0.22
C LYS A 19 8.79 -19.68 -0.34
N LEU A 20 8.93 -18.53 0.31
CA LEU A 20 7.96 -17.43 0.22
C LEU A 20 8.08 -16.62 -1.07
N ALA A 21 9.27 -16.54 -1.68
CA ALA A 21 9.52 -15.68 -2.82
C ALA A 21 8.57 -15.94 -4.01
N ALA A 22 8.35 -17.21 -4.38
CA ALA A 22 7.46 -17.58 -5.48
C ALA A 22 6.00 -17.18 -5.24
N PRO A 23 5.32 -17.60 -4.15
CA PRO A 23 3.93 -17.22 -3.91
C PRO A 23 3.74 -15.72 -3.69
N VAL A 24 4.71 -15.02 -3.08
CA VAL A 24 4.67 -13.56 -2.96
C VAL A 24 4.75 -12.90 -4.33
N PHE A 25 5.61 -13.40 -5.22
CA PHE A 25 5.73 -12.88 -6.58
C PHE A 25 4.46 -13.13 -7.40
N ASP A 26 3.88 -14.32 -7.30
CA ASP A 26 2.64 -14.69 -7.99
C ASP A 26 1.48 -13.78 -7.54
N GLU A 27 1.31 -13.57 -6.23
CA GLU A 27 0.31 -12.65 -5.69
C GLU A 27 0.59 -11.20 -6.12
N ALA A 28 1.86 -10.78 -6.17
CA ALA A 28 2.23 -9.45 -6.65
C ALA A 28 1.94 -9.25 -8.14
N ILE A 29 1.83 -10.30 -8.95
CA ILE A 29 1.36 -10.18 -10.34
C ILE A 29 -0.16 -10.01 -10.39
N ALA A 30 -0.90 -10.77 -9.58
CA ALA A 30 -2.36 -10.76 -9.57
C ALA A 30 -2.96 -9.52 -8.89
N ASN A 31 -2.28 -8.96 -7.89
CA ASN A 31 -2.80 -7.92 -7.02
C ASN A 31 -1.92 -6.67 -7.04
N ALA A 32 -2.41 -5.62 -7.71
CA ALA A 32 -1.68 -4.37 -7.88
C ALA A 32 -1.41 -3.61 -6.56
N ALA A 33 -2.31 -3.71 -5.57
CA ALA A 33 -2.11 -3.09 -4.27
C ALA A 33 -0.99 -3.82 -3.50
N PHE A 34 -1.03 -5.16 -3.48
CA PHE A 34 0.02 -5.97 -2.86
C PHE A 34 1.38 -5.77 -3.56
N LYS A 35 1.41 -5.73 -4.89
CA LYS A 35 2.62 -5.42 -5.68
C LYS A 35 3.31 -4.15 -5.22
N ARG A 36 2.54 -3.10 -4.92
CA ARG A 36 3.09 -1.81 -4.48
C ARG A 36 3.73 -1.91 -3.10
N ARG A 37 3.12 -2.65 -2.17
CA ARG A 37 3.71 -2.92 -0.85
C ARG A 37 5.05 -3.64 -0.98
N VAL A 38 5.09 -4.72 -1.78
CA VAL A 38 6.34 -5.45 -2.03
C VAL A 38 7.39 -4.56 -2.70
N ALA A 39 6.99 -3.73 -3.67
CA ALA A 39 7.91 -2.80 -4.33
C ALA A 39 8.46 -1.72 -3.38
N ALA A 40 7.65 -1.22 -2.43
CA ALA A 40 8.09 -0.29 -1.40
C ALA A 40 9.10 -0.96 -0.45
N ALA A 41 8.80 -2.16 0.04
CA ALA A 41 9.72 -2.94 0.88
C ALA A 41 11.05 -3.23 0.17
N LEU A 42 11.01 -3.59 -1.13
CA LEU A 42 12.22 -3.77 -1.94
C LEU A 42 13.01 -2.46 -2.10
N ALA A 43 12.33 -1.33 -2.31
CA ALA A 43 12.99 -0.03 -2.41
C ALA A 43 13.68 0.37 -1.10
N GLY A 44 13.17 -0.06 0.05
CA GLY A 44 13.79 0.14 1.35
C GLY A 44 15.21 -0.40 1.45
N GLN A 45 15.57 -1.42 0.66
CA GLN A 45 16.95 -1.91 0.58
C GLN A 45 17.93 -0.86 0.04
N SER A 46 17.44 0.13 -0.71
CA SER A 46 18.22 1.25 -1.25
C SER A 46 18.13 2.52 -0.40
N GLY A 47 17.43 2.48 0.75
CA GLY A 47 17.27 3.61 1.67
C GLY A 47 15.88 4.28 1.64
N PRO A 48 15.59 5.13 2.65
CA PRO A 48 14.27 5.74 2.83
C PRO A 48 13.86 6.67 1.68
N GLU A 49 14.80 7.34 1.01
CA GLU A 49 14.53 8.23 -0.11
C GLU A 49 13.98 7.48 -1.33
N ALA A 50 14.39 6.23 -1.52
CA ALA A 50 13.88 5.39 -2.60
C ALA A 50 12.39 5.05 -2.37
N ILE A 51 12.03 4.74 -1.13
CA ILE A 51 10.63 4.53 -0.72
C ILE A 51 9.84 5.82 -0.90
N ALA A 52 10.36 6.95 -0.41
CA ALA A 52 9.72 8.26 -0.51
C ALA A 52 9.40 8.63 -1.98
N LYS A 53 10.32 8.37 -2.91
CA LYS A 53 10.11 8.63 -4.35
C LYS A 53 8.97 7.80 -4.96
N LEU A 54 8.80 6.55 -4.52
CA LEU A 54 7.67 5.71 -4.96
C LEU A 54 6.34 6.26 -4.44
N ILE A 55 6.30 6.63 -3.16
CA ILE A 55 5.13 7.25 -2.52
C ILE A 55 4.78 8.57 -3.20
N ASP A 56 5.77 9.43 -3.46
CA ASP A 56 5.59 10.73 -4.11
C ASP A 56 4.96 10.60 -5.49
N ARG A 57 5.40 9.61 -6.27
CA ARG A 57 4.82 9.35 -7.59
C ARG A 57 3.34 9.01 -7.48
N ARG A 58 2.95 8.22 -6.47
CA ARG A 58 1.55 7.84 -6.26
C ARG A 58 0.72 9.02 -5.78
N LEU A 59 1.18 9.74 -4.76
CA LEU A 59 0.52 10.95 -4.25
C LEU A 59 0.30 11.97 -5.36
N SER A 60 1.33 12.21 -6.18
CA SER A 60 1.20 13.12 -7.33
C SER A 60 0.18 12.63 -8.37
N GLY A 61 -0.02 11.31 -8.49
CA GLY A 61 -1.07 10.75 -9.33
C GLY A 61 -2.47 11.01 -8.77
N LEU A 62 -2.65 10.86 -7.45
CA LEU A 62 -3.91 11.16 -6.76
C LEU A 62 -4.26 12.64 -6.90
N GLU A 63 -3.31 13.52 -6.63
CA GLU A 63 -3.45 14.99 -6.68
C GLU A 63 -3.85 15.52 -8.07
N ARG A 64 -3.31 14.91 -9.13
CA ARG A 64 -3.54 15.37 -10.51
C ARG A 64 -4.78 14.77 -11.15
N ALA A 65 -5.20 13.60 -10.70
CA ALA A 65 -6.31 12.93 -11.34
C ALA A 65 -7.62 13.72 -11.13
N ARG A 66 -8.48 13.69 -12.16
CA ARG A 66 -9.74 14.45 -12.21
C ARG A 66 -10.94 13.57 -12.54
N ALA A 67 -10.72 12.44 -13.20
CA ALA A 67 -11.78 11.51 -13.57
C ALA A 67 -12.44 10.88 -12.34
N PHE A 68 -13.75 10.72 -12.42
CA PHE A 68 -14.54 10.00 -11.43
C PHE A 68 -14.15 8.51 -11.43
N VAL A 69 -14.19 7.90 -10.24
CA VAL A 69 -13.90 6.48 -10.02
C VAL A 69 -15.21 5.73 -10.07
N ASP A 70 -15.39 4.95 -11.13
CA ASP A 70 -16.57 4.10 -11.30
C ASP A 70 -16.68 3.08 -10.16
N TRP A 71 -17.91 2.70 -9.81
CA TRP A 71 -18.21 1.77 -8.73
C TRP A 71 -17.45 0.42 -8.87
N GLU A 72 -17.23 -0.05 -10.10
CA GLU A 72 -16.47 -1.28 -10.39
C GLU A 72 -15.00 -1.17 -9.95
N LYS A 73 -14.45 0.04 -9.98
CA LYS A 73 -13.05 0.35 -9.61
C LYS A 73 -12.92 0.85 -8.18
N ALA A 74 -14.03 1.15 -7.51
CA ALA A 74 -14.04 1.72 -6.16
C ALA A 74 -13.26 0.84 -5.17
N LYS A 75 -13.48 -0.48 -5.19
CA LYS A 75 -12.74 -1.42 -4.34
C LYS A 75 -11.23 -1.37 -4.60
N ALA A 76 -10.81 -1.48 -5.85
CA ALA A 76 -9.40 -1.47 -6.22
C ALA A 76 -8.73 -0.12 -5.88
N PHE A 77 -9.49 0.98 -5.95
CA PHE A 77 -9.02 2.30 -5.54
C PHE A 77 -8.85 2.41 -4.02
N ARG A 78 -9.78 1.87 -3.23
CA ARG A 78 -9.64 1.76 -1.76
C ARG A 78 -8.43 0.92 -1.36
N ASP A 79 -8.29 -0.27 -1.95
CA ASP A 79 -7.15 -1.15 -1.68
C ASP A 79 -5.81 -0.48 -2.02
N ASP A 80 -5.79 0.35 -3.07
CA ASP A 80 -4.63 1.15 -3.42
C ASP A 80 -4.27 2.23 -2.39
N LEU A 81 -5.27 2.97 -1.88
CA LEU A 81 -5.06 3.98 -0.85
C LEU A 81 -4.57 3.35 0.46
N ALA A 82 -5.17 2.21 0.85
CA ALA A 82 -4.72 1.44 2.01
C ALA A 82 -3.27 0.94 1.84
N ALA A 83 -2.90 0.46 0.64
CA ALA A 83 -1.53 0.06 0.34
C ALA A 83 -0.53 1.23 0.36
N LEU A 84 -0.95 2.42 -0.09
CA LEU A 84 -0.14 3.62 -0.01
C LEU A 84 0.10 4.03 1.44
N LEU A 85 -0.96 4.07 2.27
CA LEU A 85 -0.85 4.37 3.69
C LEU A 85 0.03 3.34 4.41
N ALA A 86 -0.14 2.05 4.13
CA ALA A 86 0.70 0.99 4.68
C ALA A 86 2.18 1.17 4.27
N SER A 87 2.47 1.57 3.03
CA SER A 87 3.85 1.85 2.60
C SER A 87 4.46 3.04 3.35
N ILE A 88 3.67 4.06 3.69
CA ILE A 88 4.14 5.19 4.49
C ILE A 88 4.40 4.74 5.94
N ARG A 89 3.42 4.05 6.55
CA ARG A 89 3.44 3.67 7.97
C ARG A 89 4.41 2.53 8.29
N ASP A 90 4.44 1.50 7.45
CA ASP A 90 5.14 0.24 7.75
C ASP A 90 6.55 0.21 7.16
N GLU A 91 6.83 0.99 6.09
CA GLU A 91 8.14 0.98 5.43
C GLU A 91 8.88 2.31 5.60
N LEU A 92 8.27 3.44 5.22
CA LEU A 92 8.97 4.74 5.22
C LEU A 92 9.18 5.29 6.63
N ALA A 93 8.13 5.38 7.44
CA ALA A 93 8.20 6.01 8.76
C ALA A 93 9.17 5.30 9.73
N PRO A 94 9.29 3.97 9.75
CA PRO A 94 10.31 3.29 10.56
C PRO A 94 11.73 3.54 10.07
N ALA A 95 11.93 3.73 8.76
CA ALA A 95 13.24 4.00 8.17
C ALA A 95 13.67 5.47 8.33
N ASP A 96 12.74 6.41 8.16
CA ASP A 96 12.91 7.85 8.38
C ASP A 96 11.59 8.48 8.85
N PRO A 97 11.47 8.79 10.16
CA PRO A 97 10.24 9.35 10.72
C PRO A 97 9.86 10.72 10.16
N ALA A 98 10.84 11.54 9.76
CA ALA A 98 10.58 12.87 9.23
C ALA A 98 9.98 12.76 7.81
N LEU A 99 10.60 11.97 6.94
CA LEU A 99 10.06 11.69 5.61
C LEU A 99 8.69 11.01 5.68
N GLY A 100 8.51 10.06 6.61
CA GLY A 100 7.23 9.40 6.84
C GLY A 100 6.12 10.39 7.23
N THR A 101 6.39 11.26 8.21
CA THR A 101 5.43 12.26 8.69
C THR A 101 5.03 13.23 7.58
N ASP A 102 5.99 13.73 6.80
CA ASP A 102 5.72 14.62 5.67
C ASP A 102 4.79 13.97 4.63
N ARG A 103 5.00 12.67 4.34
CA ARG A 103 4.17 11.94 3.36
C ARG A 103 2.79 11.60 3.91
N LEU A 104 2.64 11.35 5.21
CA LEU A 104 1.32 11.22 5.85
C LEU A 104 0.52 12.52 5.72
N LEU A 105 1.14 13.66 6.04
CA LEU A 105 0.51 14.97 5.90
C LEU A 105 0.10 15.24 4.44
N ARG A 106 0.97 14.92 3.49
CA ARG A 106 0.65 15.04 2.06
C ARG A 106 -0.48 14.09 1.62
N PHE A 107 -0.52 12.87 2.13
CA PHE A 107 -1.62 11.92 1.88
C PHE A 107 -2.95 12.49 2.40
N LEU A 108 -3.00 12.99 3.62
CA LEU A 108 -4.19 13.64 4.18
C LEU A 108 -4.61 14.87 3.35
N ALA A 109 -3.65 15.64 2.84
CA ALA A 109 -3.94 16.77 1.97
C ALA A 109 -4.63 16.36 0.65
N THR A 110 -4.57 15.09 0.24
CA THR A 110 -5.29 14.59 -0.96
C THR A 110 -6.79 14.39 -0.73
N HIS A 111 -7.29 14.41 0.52
CA HIS A 111 -8.67 14.05 0.87
C HIS A 111 -9.71 14.68 -0.07
N LYS A 112 -9.69 16.00 -0.24
CA LYS A 112 -10.68 16.70 -1.06
C LYS A 112 -10.72 16.16 -2.49
N SER A 113 -9.54 16.05 -3.12
CA SER A 113 -9.43 15.56 -4.50
C SER A 113 -9.82 14.08 -4.64
N VAL A 114 -9.72 13.30 -3.57
CA VAL A 114 -10.08 11.88 -3.55
C VAL A 114 -11.60 11.74 -3.38
N PHE A 115 -12.17 12.35 -2.35
CA PHE A 115 -13.60 12.26 -2.02
C PHE A 115 -14.51 12.93 -3.06
N GLU A 116 -14.07 13.99 -3.74
CA GLU A 116 -14.86 14.61 -4.82
C GLU A 116 -15.02 13.70 -6.06
N ARG A 117 -14.22 12.63 -6.15
CA ARG A 117 -14.09 11.81 -7.36
C ARG A 117 -14.58 10.39 -7.19
N ILE A 118 -15.19 10.05 -6.07
CA ILE A 118 -15.73 8.71 -5.81
C ILE A 118 -16.98 8.84 -4.95
N ASP A 119 -17.97 8.01 -5.22
CA ASP A 119 -19.10 7.85 -4.32
C ASP A 119 -18.71 6.94 -3.15
N ASP A 120 -18.61 7.52 -1.95
CA ASP A 120 -18.32 6.81 -0.70
C ASP A 120 -19.58 6.71 0.18
N SER A 121 -20.76 6.54 -0.42
CA SER A 121 -21.99 6.31 0.35
C SER A 121 -21.93 5.06 1.27
N SER A 122 -21.01 4.13 1.02
CA SER A 122 -20.75 2.98 1.90
C SER A 122 -19.85 3.29 3.10
N GLY A 123 -19.16 4.43 3.12
CA GLY A 123 -18.23 4.85 4.18
C GLY A 123 -16.89 4.12 4.22
N GLU A 124 -16.65 3.16 3.32
CA GLU A 124 -15.44 2.31 3.34
C GLU A 124 -14.16 3.10 3.06
N LEU A 125 -14.25 4.27 2.43
CA LEU A 125 -13.11 5.13 2.17
C LEU A 125 -12.73 5.99 3.38
N GLN A 126 -13.68 6.28 4.27
CA GLN A 126 -13.43 7.03 5.51
C GLN A 126 -12.68 6.22 6.57
N ASP A 127 -12.71 4.89 6.46
CA ASP A 127 -12.02 3.96 7.37
C ASP A 127 -10.50 3.84 7.10
N ILE A 128 -10.01 4.47 6.02
CA ILE A 128 -8.58 4.48 5.61
C ILE A 128 -7.87 5.70 6.19
#